data_AF-A0A2T0Y7Z1-F1
#
_entry.id   AF-A0A2T0Y7Z1-F1
#
_cell.length_a   1.000
_cell.length_b   1.000
_cell.length_c   1.000
_cell.angle_alpha   90.00
_cell.angle_beta   90.00
_cell.angle_gamma   90.00
#
_symmetry.space_group_name_H-M   'P 1'
#
loop_
_entity.id
_entity.type
_entity.pdbx_description
1 polymer ?
#
loop_
_entity_poly.entity_id
_entity_poly.type
_entity_poly.pdbx_seq_one_letter_code
_entity_poly.pdbx_strand_id
1 'polypeptide(L)'
;MDAEDALVGEHGDALYCVYAEAHASLPGHEAWAGVAWSLRDDGSGAGLFVEHEGPSHEQVATDLIHSLEDLSASRGGIYHPSGRLITGITCDSLPVCAVVVATFRRAGWEAIADGH
;
A
#
# COMPACT_ATOMS: atom_id res chain seq x y z
N MET A 1 4.64 7.05 -9.97
CA MET A 1 4.77 7.66 -8.65
C MET A 1 5.78 6.80 -7.93
N ASP A 2 7.04 7.19 -8.00
CA ASP A 2 8.08 6.59 -7.18
C ASP A 2 7.86 7.02 -5.73
N ALA A 3 8.47 6.35 -4.75
CA ALA A 3 8.29 6.70 -3.33
C ALA A 3 8.55 8.19 -3.01
N GLU A 4 9.31 8.87 -3.87
CA GLU A 4 9.67 10.29 -3.78
C GLU A 4 8.49 11.26 -4.04
N ASP A 5 7.42 10.81 -4.69
CA ASP A 5 6.23 11.64 -4.96
C ASP A 5 5.14 11.48 -3.87
N ALA A 6 5.34 10.61 -2.88
CA ALA A 6 4.33 10.24 -1.88
C ALA A 6 3.81 11.47 -1.11
N LEU A 7 2.50 11.48 -0.81
CA LEU A 7 1.91 12.51 0.04
C LEU A 7 2.39 12.34 1.48
N VAL A 8 3.36 13.17 1.88
CA VAL A 8 3.94 13.16 3.23
C VAL A 8 3.03 13.95 4.19
N GLY A 9 2.78 13.37 5.36
CA GLY A 9 2.11 14.06 6.47
C GLY A 9 3.10 14.69 7.45
N GLU A 10 2.60 15.65 8.23
CA GLU A 10 3.31 16.19 9.38
C GLU A 10 2.99 15.42 10.66
N HIS A 11 3.73 15.70 11.74
CA HIS A 11 3.46 15.09 13.03
C HIS A 11 2.04 15.41 13.51
N GLY A 12 1.25 14.37 13.78
CA GLY A 12 -0.14 14.51 14.19
C GLY A 12 -1.15 14.58 13.03
N ASP A 13 -0.72 14.55 11.77
CA ASP A 13 -1.68 14.49 10.67
C ASP A 13 -2.45 13.15 10.69
N ALA A 14 -3.75 13.22 10.46
CA ALA A 14 -4.53 12.03 10.11
C ALA A 14 -4.27 11.68 8.65
N LEU A 15 -3.74 10.48 8.42
CA LEU A 15 -3.48 9.96 7.08
C LEU A 15 -4.64 9.06 6.64
N TYR A 16 -5.25 9.39 5.51
CA TYR A 16 -6.11 8.48 4.79
C TYR A 16 -5.23 7.68 3.85
N CYS A 17 -5.04 6.41 4.21
CA CYS A 17 -4.11 5.52 3.56
C CYS A 17 -4.65 4.11 3.45
N VAL A 18 -4.05 3.35 2.53
CA VAL A 18 -4.09 1.88 2.53
C VAL A 18 -2.71 1.42 2.97
N TYR A 19 -2.64 0.40 3.81
CA TYR A 19 -1.38 -0.16 4.26
C TYR A 19 -1.41 -1.68 4.21
N ALA A 20 -0.21 -2.25 4.07
CA ALA A 20 0.05 -3.68 4.21
C ALA A 20 1.15 -3.83 5.26
N GLU A 21 1.04 -4.81 6.14
CA GLU A 21 2.11 -5.17 7.08
C GLU A 21 2.32 -6.67 7.11
N ALA A 22 3.56 -7.11 7.32
CA ALA A 22 3.88 -8.52 7.43
C ALA A 22 4.85 -8.72 8.59
N HIS A 23 4.72 -9.84 9.30
CA HIS A 23 5.52 -10.16 10.46
C HIS A 23 6.25 -11.49 10.31
N ALA A 24 7.51 -11.53 10.74
CA ALA A 24 8.28 -12.77 10.86
C ALA A 24 8.96 -12.84 12.22
N SER A 25 8.71 -13.91 12.97
CA SER A 25 9.22 -14.12 14.34
C SER A 25 10.22 -15.27 14.47
N LEU A 26 10.39 -16.06 13.40
CA LEU A 26 11.28 -17.21 13.37
C LEU A 26 12.53 -16.89 12.54
N PRO A 27 13.74 -17.20 13.03
CA PRO A 27 14.97 -17.01 12.25
C PRO A 27 14.90 -17.64 10.86
N GLY A 28 15.35 -16.91 9.85
CA GLY A 28 15.33 -17.32 8.45
C GLY A 28 13.97 -17.20 7.75
N HIS A 29 12.90 -16.83 8.46
CA HIS A 29 11.62 -16.47 7.82
C HIS A 29 11.65 -15.03 7.36
N GLU A 30 10.95 -14.74 6.27
CA GLU A 30 10.83 -13.41 5.69
C GLU A 30 9.42 -12.87 5.87
N ALA A 31 9.33 -11.56 6.03
CA ALA A 31 8.08 -10.81 6.02
C ALA A 31 8.10 -9.89 4.81
N TRP A 32 7.13 -10.03 3.91
CA TRP A 32 6.95 -9.17 2.74
C TRP A 32 5.57 -8.53 2.76
N ALA A 33 5.51 -7.23 2.54
CA ALA A 33 4.28 -6.46 2.47
C ALA A 33 4.31 -5.59 1.20
N GLY A 34 3.17 -5.42 0.55
CA GLY A 34 3.10 -4.61 -0.65
C GLY A 34 1.72 -4.03 -0.92
N VAL A 35 1.73 -2.89 -1.60
CA VAL A 35 0.54 -2.18 -2.07
C VAL A 35 0.72 -1.86 -3.55
N ALA A 36 -0.32 -2.08 -4.35
CA ALA A 36 -0.37 -1.70 -5.76
C ALA A 36 -1.63 -0.89 -6.04
N TRP A 37 -1.58 -0.03 -7.07
CA TRP A 37 -2.70 0.84 -7.40
C TRP A 37 -2.87 1.07 -8.89
N SER A 38 -4.11 1.35 -9.25
CA SER A 38 -4.55 1.74 -10.59
C SER A 38 -5.27 3.07 -10.55
N LEU A 39 -5.17 3.84 -11.63
CA LEU A 39 -5.90 5.10 -11.80
C LEU A 39 -6.94 4.98 -12.92
N ARG A 40 -8.02 5.73 -12.78
CA ARG A 40 -9.02 5.87 -13.84
C ARG A 40 -8.49 6.75 -14.97
N ASP A 41 -8.85 6.43 -16.20
CA ASP A 41 -8.38 7.09 -17.43
C ASP A 41 -9.06 8.44 -17.75
N ASP A 42 -9.99 8.88 -16.91
CA ASP A 42 -10.79 10.09 -17.13
C ASP A 42 -10.23 11.36 -16.48
N GLY A 43 -9.02 11.30 -15.91
CA GLY A 43 -8.36 12.43 -15.26
C GLY A 43 -8.94 12.85 -13.91
N SER A 44 -9.91 12.09 -13.35
CA SER A 44 -10.51 12.39 -12.04
C SER A 44 -9.57 12.19 -10.85
N GLY A 45 -8.49 11.42 -11.03
CA GLY A 45 -7.62 10.96 -9.95
C GLY A 45 -8.23 9.83 -9.10
N ALA A 46 -9.42 9.33 -9.44
CA ALA A 46 -9.99 8.16 -8.79
C ALA A 46 -9.15 6.91 -9.09
N GLY A 47 -9.01 6.02 -8.11
CA GLY A 47 -8.17 4.83 -8.24
C GLY A 47 -8.62 3.67 -7.39
N LEU A 48 -7.90 2.57 -7.54
CA LEU A 48 -8.03 1.34 -6.77
C LEU A 48 -6.71 1.06 -6.08
N PHE A 49 -6.80 0.51 -4.87
CA PHE A 49 -5.67 -0.07 -4.16
C PHE A 49 -5.92 -1.55 -3.96
N VAL A 50 -4.84 -2.32 -3.94
CA VAL A 50 -4.80 -3.70 -3.43
C VAL A 50 -3.57 -3.85 -2.56
N GLU A 51 -3.71 -4.58 -1.46
CA GLU A 51 -2.68 -4.89 -0.50
C GLU A 51 -2.49 -6.40 -0.38
N HIS A 52 -1.23 -6.83 -0.24
CA HIS A 52 -0.89 -8.22 0.03
C HIS A 52 0.32 -8.33 0.97
N GLU A 53 0.34 -9.41 1.72
CA GLU A 53 1.43 -9.81 2.60
C GLU A 53 1.78 -11.28 2.36
N GLY A 54 3.03 -11.66 2.63
CA GLY A 54 3.45 -13.03 2.44
C GLY A 54 4.90 -13.33 2.84
N PRO A 55 5.28 -14.61 2.75
CA PRO A 55 6.62 -15.08 3.11
C PRO A 55 7.67 -14.87 2.01
N SER A 56 7.32 -14.32 0.84
CA SER A 56 8.27 -14.07 -0.24
C SER A 56 7.85 -12.90 -1.13
N HIS A 57 8.85 -12.22 -1.71
CA HIS A 57 8.63 -11.14 -2.66
C HIS A 57 7.81 -11.59 -3.88
N GLU A 58 8.11 -12.77 -4.43
CA GLU A 58 7.49 -13.26 -5.66
C GLU A 58 5.98 -13.53 -5.48
N GLN A 59 5.60 -14.10 -4.34
CA GLN A 59 4.20 -14.32 -4.00
C GLN A 59 3.45 -12.98 -3.90
N VAL A 60 3.96 -12.04 -3.10
CA VAL A 60 3.33 -10.71 -2.93
C VAL A 60 3.24 -9.97 -4.27
N ALA A 61 4.30 -10.01 -5.09
CA ALA A 61 4.31 -9.36 -6.40
C ALA A 61 3.25 -9.94 -7.35
N THR A 62 3.05 -11.26 -7.32
CA THR A 62 2.07 -11.97 -8.15
C THR A 62 0.64 -11.68 -7.69
N ASP A 63 0.39 -11.78 -6.38
CA ASP A 63 -0.93 -11.58 -5.80
C ASP A 63 -1.43 -10.13 -6.00
N LEU A 64 -0.52 -9.15 -5.93
CA LEU A 64 -0.82 -7.74 -6.25
C LEU A 64 -1.23 -7.54 -7.71
N ILE A 65 -0.58 -8.23 -8.66
CA ILE A 65 -0.93 -8.10 -10.09
C ILE A 65 -2.32 -8.71 -10.33
N HIS A 66 -2.50 -9.97 -9.95
CA HIS A 66 -3.76 -10.68 -10.20
C HIS A 66 -4.94 -9.97 -9.54
N SER A 67 -4.77 -9.54 -8.28
CA SER A 67 -5.86 -8.86 -7.57
C SER A 67 -6.20 -7.50 -8.18
N LEU A 68 -5.20 -6.75 -8.66
CA LEU A 68 -5.44 -5.46 -9.29
C LEU A 68 -6.12 -5.61 -10.66
N GLU A 69 -5.72 -6.62 -11.44
CA GLU A 69 -6.33 -6.97 -12.72
C GLU A 69 -7.78 -7.42 -12.55
N ASP A 70 -8.04 -8.35 -11.64
CA ASP A 70 -9.38 -8.85 -11.33
C ASP A 70 -10.30 -7.72 -10.83
N LEU A 71 -9.79 -6.88 -9.93
CA LEU A 71 -10.56 -5.76 -9.39
C LEU A 71 -10.86 -4.71 -10.47
N SER A 72 -9.90 -4.41 -11.35
CA SER A 72 -10.13 -3.51 -12.48
C SER A 72 -11.15 -4.07 -13.47
N ALA A 73 -11.04 -5.35 -13.82
CA ALA A 73 -11.96 -6.04 -14.72
C ALA A 73 -13.39 -6.04 -14.17
N SER A 74 -13.57 -6.29 -12.87
CA SER A 74 -14.87 -6.25 -12.20
C SER A 74 -15.54 -4.86 -12.22
N ARG A 75 -14.77 -3.80 -12.43
CA ARG A 75 -15.22 -2.40 -12.47
C ARG A 75 -15.22 -1.80 -13.87
N GLY A 76 -15.31 -2.66 -14.90
CA GLY A 76 -15.47 -2.25 -16.29
C GLY A 76 -14.16 -1.95 -17.02
N GLY A 77 -13.00 -2.28 -16.44
CA GLY A 77 -11.70 -2.16 -17.11
C GLY A 77 -11.21 -0.73 -17.34
N ILE A 78 -11.81 0.25 -16.67
CA ILE A 78 -11.47 1.68 -16.80
C ILE A 78 -10.32 2.12 -15.87
N TYR A 79 -9.76 1.18 -15.10
CA TYR A 79 -8.64 1.43 -14.20
C TYR A 79 -7.37 0.80 -14.76
N HIS A 80 -6.31 1.59 -14.89
CA HIS A 80 -5.04 1.13 -15.42
C HIS A 80 -3.96 1.13 -14.34
N PRO A 81 -3.11 0.09 -14.28
CA PRO A 81 -2.01 0.02 -13.32
C PRO A 81 -1.14 1.27 -13.38
N SER A 82 -0.92 1.90 -12.23
CA SER A 82 -0.17 3.15 -12.11
C SER A 82 1.08 3.02 -11.24
N GLY A 83 1.15 2.03 -10.36
CA GLY A 83 2.33 1.79 -9.55
C GLY A 83 2.15 0.71 -8.51
N ARG A 84 3.27 0.41 -7.84
CA ARG A 84 3.38 -0.59 -6.78
C ARG A 84 4.58 -0.31 -5.91
N LEU A 85 4.46 -0.60 -4.62
CA LEU A 85 5.55 -0.64 -3.67
C LEU A 85 5.51 -1.95 -2.89
N ILE A 86 6.66 -2.63 -2.77
CA ILE A 86 6.84 -3.85 -1.98
C ILE A 86 8.07 -3.64 -1.11
N THR A 87 7.99 -4.02 0.16
CA THR A 87 9.14 -4.06 1.07
C THR A 87 9.19 -5.41 1.78
N GLY A 88 10.40 -5.82 2.15
CA GLY A 88 10.62 -7.08 2.83
C GLY A 88 11.78 -7.03 3.81
N ILE A 89 11.72 -7.90 4.80
CA ILE A 89 12.75 -8.06 5.81
C ILE A 89 12.84 -9.52 6.25
N THR A 90 14.07 -10.02 6.41
CA THR A 90 14.35 -11.34 6.96
C THR A 90 14.51 -11.25 8.47
N CYS A 91 13.89 -12.17 9.20
CA CYS A 91 14.10 -12.33 10.63
C CYS A 91 15.45 -13.03 10.87
N ASP A 92 16.47 -12.30 11.29
CA ASP A 92 17.77 -12.90 11.63
C ASP A 92 17.80 -13.48 13.05
N SER A 93 17.22 -12.75 14.01
CA SER A 93 17.26 -13.14 15.43
C SER A 93 16.09 -12.65 16.27
N LEU A 94 15.59 -11.43 16.02
CA LEU A 94 14.45 -10.85 16.72
C LEU A 94 13.28 -10.69 15.75
N PRO A 95 12.02 -10.73 16.24
CA PRO A 95 10.87 -10.51 15.38
C PRO A 95 10.95 -9.19 14.60
N VAL A 96 10.59 -9.26 13.32
CA VAL A 96 10.64 -8.15 12.36
C VAL A 96 9.26 -7.88 11.77
N CYS A 97 9.08 -6.66 11.27
CA CYS A 97 7.88 -6.22 10.57
C CYS A 97 8.27 -5.46 9.29
N ALA A 98 7.67 -5.83 8.16
CA ALA A 98 7.68 -5.06 6.92
C ALA A 98 6.36 -4.31 6.80
N VAL A 99 6.40 -3.01 6.48
CA VAL A 99 5.19 -2.19 6.32
C VAL A 99 5.28 -1.30 5.09
N VAL A 100 4.20 -1.26 4.32
CA VAL A 100 4.01 -0.33 3.20
C VAL A 100 2.78 0.52 3.48
N VAL A 101 2.90 1.83 3.33
CA VAL A 101 1.79 2.78 3.50
C VAL A 101 1.63 3.61 2.23
N ALA A 102 0.43 3.58 1.64
CA ALA A 102 0.05 4.39 0.50
C ALA A 102 -0.95 5.47 0.93
N THR A 103 -0.45 6.67 1.19
CA THR A 103 -1.27 7.83 1.60
C THR A 103 -1.83 8.54 0.38
N PHE A 104 -3.16 8.69 0.32
CA PHE A 104 -3.85 9.41 -0.76
C PHE A 104 -4.51 10.71 -0.30
N ARG A 105 -4.65 10.92 1.02
CA ARG A 105 -5.10 12.20 1.59
C ARG A 105 -4.54 12.36 3.01
N ARG A 106 -4.32 13.60 3.44
CA ARG A 106 -4.01 13.95 4.83
C ARG A 106 -4.95 15.03 5.35
N ALA A 107 -5.15 15.09 6.66
CA ALA A 107 -5.80 16.18 7.36
C ALA A 107 -4.97 16.57 8.58
N GLY A 108 -4.73 17.87 8.75
CA GLY A 108 -3.97 18.39 9.88
C GLY A 108 -4.68 18.17 11.21
N TRP A 109 -3.91 17.98 12.28
CA TRP A 109 -4.43 17.75 13.64
C TRP A 109 -5.48 18.81 14.06
N GLU A 110 -5.25 20.08 13.74
CA GLU A 110 -6.17 21.19 14.06
C GLU A 110 -7.44 21.21 13.19
N ALA A 111 -7.38 20.68 11.97
CA ALA A 111 -8.50 20.69 11.03
C ALA A 111 -9.61 19.69 11.39
N ILE A 112 -9.34 18.75 12.31
CA ILE A 112 -10.31 17.75 12.78
C ILE A 112 -11.17 18.31 13.93
N ALA A 113 -10.75 19.43 14.55
CA ALA A 113 -11.41 20.00 15.73
C ALA A 113 -12.70 20.79 15.43
N ASP A 114 -12.94 21.23 14.19
CA ASP A 114 -14.09 22.08 13.82
C ASP A 114 -15.40 21.30 13.54
N GLY A 115 -15.56 20.12 14.15
CA GLY A 115 -16.68 19.20 13.92
C GLY A 115 -17.53 18.86 15.14
N HIS A 116 -17.51 19.69 16.20
CA HIS A 116 -18.36 19.56 17.40
C HIS A 116 -19.33 20.73 17.54
#